data_AF-A0A9W9A5D4-F1
#
_entry.id   AF-A0A9W9A5D4-F1
#
_cell.length_a   1.000
_cell.length_b   1.000
_cell.length_c   1.000
_cell.angle_alpha   90.00
_cell.angle_beta   90.00
_cell.angle_gamma   90.00
#
_symmetry.space_group_name_H-M   'P 1'
#
loop_
_entity.id
_entity.type
_entity.pdbx_description
1 polymer ?
#
loop_
_entity_poly.entity_id
_entity_poly.type
_entity_poly.pdbx_seq_one_letter_code
_entity_poly.pdbx_strand_id
1 'polypeptide(L)'
;MVRPIYLASLLSTTLYALTIAFDFDSACGRIASQAASIANATIFFADLVPAGTNLTFPDQDPSCASTTSFQVVLADMCRVSLNVSTSDRSGITMETWLPRNWTGRFLSTGNGGLDGCIQYVDIAYTTALGFASVAANNGHNGTSGELFFNNPDVLADFVYRSIHTNVVVGKDITQMFYDTPHNTSYYLGCSTGGREGFKSVQNFPDDFDGVVAGSPAVNFNNLMSWSARFYNILGNSSSPTFITSDQWLGLIHDNILKQCDTIDGVADGIIEDPNLCDYKPEELICSPNTGTNNSDCLTVVQAAAVRQVFSPMYDLDGNLMFPRQQPGSENADFIGLLYGGEVFEYSRDWFHYVVFNPSFDVKTANLTDYTFVEKLNPFNIATFNGNLSDFQSRGGKVLTYHGQADMLISPADTELWYNHIAETMGLPPSDIDQFMRFFRISGMSHCANGVGAWEIGQTLPGASGILTSETLDPERNVLTAMVRWVEEGVAPDRILGTKHVNDTTELGVEFRRRHCRYPLRSTYDRKGNSSDPDSWTCQ
;
A
#
# COMPACT_ATOMS: atom_id res chain seq x y z
N MET A 1 -56.76 -50.16 -48.57
CA MET A 1 -56.80 -48.98 -47.69
C MET A 1 -55.37 -48.62 -47.32
N VAL A 2 -54.81 -47.63 -48.02
CA VAL A 2 -53.44 -47.15 -47.84
C VAL A 2 -53.48 -45.98 -46.86
N ARG A 3 -52.69 -46.02 -45.78
CA ARG A 3 -52.44 -44.86 -44.91
C ARG A 3 -51.11 -44.22 -45.33
N PRO A 4 -51.03 -42.89 -45.54
CA PRO A 4 -49.80 -42.24 -45.94
C PRO A 4 -48.94 -41.92 -44.71
N ILE A 5 -47.64 -42.15 -44.83
CA ILE A 5 -46.61 -41.67 -43.92
C ILE A 5 -46.11 -40.34 -44.50
N TYR A 6 -46.33 -39.25 -43.78
CA TYR A 6 -45.76 -37.94 -44.11
C TYR A 6 -44.33 -37.87 -43.58
N LEU A 7 -43.33 -37.80 -44.47
CA LEU A 7 -41.99 -37.35 -44.12
C LEU A 7 -42.00 -35.82 -44.02
N ALA A 8 -41.81 -35.29 -42.81
CA ALA A 8 -41.49 -33.88 -42.60
C ALA A 8 -39.97 -33.69 -42.71
N SER A 9 -39.52 -32.93 -43.72
CA SER A 9 -38.13 -32.51 -43.84
C SER A 9 -37.82 -31.39 -42.85
N LEU A 10 -37.07 -31.68 -41.80
CA LEU A 10 -36.47 -30.69 -40.91
C LEU A 10 -35.28 -30.04 -41.63
N LEU A 11 -35.49 -28.83 -42.15
CA LEU A 11 -34.40 -27.93 -42.56
C LEU A 11 -33.71 -27.42 -41.29
N SER A 12 -32.53 -27.95 -40.99
CA SER A 12 -31.62 -27.40 -39.99
C SER A 12 -30.95 -26.16 -40.58
N THR A 13 -31.42 -24.97 -40.19
CA THR A 13 -30.70 -23.72 -40.39
C THR A 13 -29.63 -23.59 -39.31
N THR A 14 -28.40 -23.97 -39.63
CA THR A 14 -27.22 -23.59 -38.86
C THR A 14 -27.01 -22.08 -39.00
N LEU A 15 -27.41 -21.30 -37.99
CA LEU A 15 -26.97 -19.91 -37.83
C LEU A 15 -25.47 -19.95 -37.50
N TYR A 16 -24.62 -19.60 -38.46
CA TYR A 16 -23.26 -19.17 -38.16
C TYR A 16 -23.36 -17.79 -37.51
N ALA A 17 -23.24 -17.72 -36.19
CA ALA A 17 -22.95 -16.47 -35.52
C ALA A 17 -21.53 -16.06 -35.93
N LEU A 18 -21.41 -15.06 -36.82
CA LEU A 18 -20.14 -14.36 -36.97
C LEU A 18 -19.87 -13.64 -35.65
N THR A 19 -18.98 -14.19 -34.83
CA THR A 19 -18.31 -13.40 -33.80
C THR A 19 -17.44 -12.40 -34.54
N ILE A 20 -17.90 -11.15 -34.64
CA ILE A 20 -17.04 -10.05 -35.06
C ILE A 20 -15.93 -9.98 -34.03
N ALA A 21 -14.69 -10.27 -34.44
CA ALA A 21 -13.54 -10.12 -33.56
C ALA A 21 -13.46 -8.64 -33.12
N PHE A 22 -13.29 -8.42 -31.82
CA PHE A 22 -13.12 -7.08 -31.26
C PHE A 22 -11.93 -6.38 -31.93
N ASP A 23 -12.20 -5.25 -32.60
CA ASP A 23 -11.17 -4.47 -33.28
C ASP A 23 -10.59 -3.43 -32.31
N PHE A 24 -9.56 -3.85 -31.59
CA PHE A 24 -8.90 -3.08 -30.54
C PHE A 24 -8.35 -1.73 -31.02
N ASP A 25 -7.70 -1.69 -32.19
CA ASP A 25 -7.06 -0.48 -32.70
C ASP A 25 -8.11 0.57 -33.06
N SER A 26 -9.20 0.11 -33.66
CA SER A 26 -10.37 0.91 -34.00
C SER A 26 -11.13 1.40 -32.76
N ALA A 27 -11.21 0.57 -31.72
CA ALA A 27 -11.76 0.96 -30.42
C ALA A 27 -10.91 2.07 -29.76
N CYS A 28 -9.58 1.91 -29.75
CA CYS A 28 -8.67 2.94 -29.24
C CYS A 28 -8.75 4.24 -30.03
N GLY A 29 -8.88 4.17 -31.36
CA GLY A 29 -9.06 5.35 -32.20
C GLY A 29 -10.38 6.11 -31.96
N ARG A 30 -11.38 5.50 -31.33
CA ARG A 30 -12.69 6.13 -31.05
C ARG A 30 -12.95 6.44 -29.58
N ILE A 31 -12.25 5.81 -28.64
CA ILE A 31 -12.60 5.89 -27.21
C ILE A 31 -12.58 7.33 -26.69
N ALA A 32 -11.64 8.17 -27.14
CA ALA A 32 -11.60 9.58 -26.73
C ALA A 32 -12.90 10.33 -27.08
N SER A 33 -13.49 10.05 -28.25
CA SER A 33 -14.75 10.66 -28.66
C SER A 33 -15.97 10.11 -27.90
N GLN A 34 -15.94 8.83 -27.53
CA GLN A 34 -17.01 8.20 -26.75
C GLN A 34 -16.99 8.66 -25.29
N ALA A 35 -15.80 8.65 -24.67
CA ALA A 35 -15.58 9.05 -23.29
C ALA A 35 -15.84 10.56 -23.06
N ALA A 36 -15.82 11.39 -24.11
CA ALA A 36 -16.25 12.79 -24.03
C ALA A 36 -17.74 12.97 -23.66
N SER A 37 -18.54 11.90 -23.70
CA SER A 37 -19.93 11.91 -23.20
C SER A 37 -20.06 11.72 -21.69
N ILE A 38 -18.96 11.35 -21.00
CA ILE A 38 -18.92 11.21 -19.54
C ILE A 38 -19.03 12.61 -18.92
N ALA A 39 -19.97 12.77 -18.00
CA ALA A 39 -20.19 14.04 -17.32
C ALA A 39 -18.91 14.52 -16.62
N ASN A 40 -18.61 15.82 -16.74
CA ASN A 40 -17.45 16.49 -16.12
C ASN A 40 -16.07 16.00 -16.59
N ALA A 41 -16.00 15.08 -17.55
CA ALA A 41 -14.75 14.58 -18.09
C ALA A 41 -14.25 15.43 -19.27
N THR A 42 -12.96 15.73 -19.27
CA THR A 42 -12.22 16.30 -20.41
C THR A 42 -11.14 15.30 -20.81
N ILE A 43 -11.29 14.71 -21.99
CA ILE A 43 -10.30 13.76 -22.51
C ILE A 43 -9.14 14.53 -23.14
N PHE A 44 -7.91 14.20 -22.76
CA PHE A 44 -6.70 14.78 -23.35
C PHE A 44 -6.27 14.01 -24.59
N PHE A 45 -6.12 12.68 -24.47
CA PHE A 45 -5.76 11.81 -25.58
C PHE A 45 -6.15 10.35 -25.34
N ALA A 46 -6.14 9.55 -26.41
CA ALA A 46 -6.20 8.11 -26.39
C ALA A 46 -5.20 7.54 -27.41
N ASP A 47 -4.16 6.85 -26.94
CA ASP A 47 -3.05 6.40 -27.78
C ASP A 47 -2.84 4.89 -27.69
N LEU A 48 -2.54 4.27 -28.84
CA LEU A 48 -2.03 2.91 -28.90
C LEU A 48 -0.58 2.89 -28.40
N VAL A 49 -0.31 2.07 -27.39
CA VAL A 49 1.02 1.91 -26.80
C VAL A 49 1.45 0.45 -26.90
N PRO A 50 2.42 0.11 -27.76
CA PRO A 50 2.96 -1.24 -27.85
C PRO A 50 3.75 -1.65 -26.60
N ALA A 51 3.78 -2.95 -26.30
CA ALA A 51 4.67 -3.52 -25.30
C ALA A 51 6.15 -3.17 -25.58
N GLY A 52 6.91 -2.89 -24.54
CA GLY A 52 8.30 -2.45 -24.60
C GLY A 52 8.48 -0.95 -24.82
N THR A 53 7.39 -0.19 -25.02
CA THR A 53 7.45 1.28 -25.10
C THR A 53 7.88 1.86 -23.76
N ASN A 54 8.89 2.73 -23.79
CA ASN A 54 9.30 3.52 -22.64
C ASN A 54 8.53 4.85 -22.62
N LEU A 55 7.47 4.93 -21.81
CA LEU A 55 6.68 6.15 -21.66
C LEU A 55 7.41 7.16 -20.78
N THR A 56 7.31 8.43 -21.14
CA THR A 56 7.78 9.56 -20.33
C THR A 56 6.61 10.42 -19.90
N PHE A 57 6.72 11.09 -18.75
CA PHE A 57 5.64 11.88 -18.17
C PHE A 57 6.07 13.36 -18.02
N PRO A 58 6.21 14.12 -19.13
CA PRO A 58 6.75 15.48 -19.08
C PRO A 58 5.86 16.48 -18.33
N ASP A 59 4.56 16.20 -18.23
CA ASP A 59 3.58 17.04 -17.54
C ASP A 59 3.43 16.69 -16.04
N GLN A 60 4.16 15.69 -15.56
CA GLN A 60 4.16 15.29 -14.17
C GLN A 60 4.91 16.33 -13.32
N ASP A 61 4.43 16.58 -12.10
CA ASP A 61 5.11 17.47 -11.17
C ASP A 61 6.53 16.95 -10.87
N PRO A 62 7.56 17.82 -10.88
CA PRO A 62 8.94 17.40 -10.63
C PRO A 62 9.15 16.66 -9.31
N SER A 63 8.37 16.97 -8.27
CA SER A 63 8.45 16.27 -6.98
C SER A 63 8.02 14.80 -7.07
N CYS A 64 7.16 14.45 -8.03
CA CYS A 64 6.79 13.07 -8.31
C CYS A 64 7.86 12.31 -9.12
N ALA A 65 8.82 13.00 -9.75
CA ALA A 65 9.82 12.35 -10.61
C ALA A 65 10.78 11.44 -9.82
N SER A 66 10.84 11.59 -8.50
CA SER A 66 11.52 10.66 -7.57
C SER A 66 10.88 9.27 -7.55
N THR A 67 9.59 9.18 -7.88
CA THR A 67 8.85 7.91 -7.95
C THR A 67 9.02 7.24 -9.31
N THR A 68 8.81 7.96 -10.42
CA THR A 68 8.96 7.41 -11.78
C THR A 68 9.03 8.55 -12.81
N SER A 69 10.18 8.75 -13.47
CA SER A 69 10.29 9.72 -14.60
C SER A 69 9.95 9.11 -15.96
N PHE A 70 10.02 7.78 -16.04
CA PHE A 70 9.68 6.99 -17.20
C PHE A 70 9.17 5.62 -16.76
N GLN A 71 8.30 4.99 -17.55
CA GLN A 71 7.80 3.66 -17.29
C GLN A 71 7.80 2.82 -18.55
N VAL A 72 8.43 1.63 -18.48
CA VAL A 72 8.33 0.63 -19.53
C VAL A 72 6.96 -0.05 -19.42
N VAL A 73 6.22 -0.05 -20.51
CA VAL A 73 4.94 -0.74 -20.63
C VAL A 73 5.18 -2.19 -21.04
N LEU A 74 4.54 -3.14 -20.38
CA LEU A 74 4.83 -4.58 -20.58
C LEU A 74 3.80 -5.30 -21.46
N ALA A 75 2.71 -4.63 -21.86
CA ALA A 75 1.68 -5.18 -22.72
C ALA A 75 1.19 -4.15 -23.75
N ASP A 76 0.74 -4.63 -24.92
CA ASP A 76 0.03 -3.78 -25.87
C ASP A 76 -1.25 -3.24 -25.23
N MET A 77 -1.44 -1.93 -25.26
CA MET A 77 -2.56 -1.28 -24.60
C MET A 77 -3.05 -0.02 -25.34
N CYS A 78 -4.22 0.46 -24.94
CA CYS A 78 -4.72 1.78 -25.24
C CYS A 78 -4.63 2.62 -23.96
N ARG A 79 -3.87 3.72 -24.01
CA ARG A 79 -3.69 4.65 -22.90
C ARG A 79 -4.64 5.83 -23.11
N VAL A 80 -5.59 6.01 -22.19
CA VAL A 80 -6.50 7.14 -22.17
C VAL A 80 -6.12 8.05 -21.01
N SER A 81 -5.93 9.35 -21.29
CA SER A 81 -5.65 10.36 -20.27
C SER A 81 -6.75 11.42 -20.26
N LEU A 82 -7.20 11.79 -19.07
CA LEU A 82 -8.33 12.69 -18.89
C LEU A 82 -8.27 13.43 -17.55
N ASN A 83 -9.00 14.54 -17.50
CA ASN A 83 -9.33 15.22 -16.25
C ASN A 83 -10.83 15.10 -15.97
N VAL A 84 -11.19 14.84 -14.72
CA VAL A 84 -12.59 14.81 -14.25
C VAL A 84 -12.78 15.88 -13.19
N SER A 85 -13.64 16.86 -13.44
CA SER A 85 -13.98 17.87 -12.43
C SER A 85 -14.80 17.22 -11.30
N THR A 86 -14.32 17.36 -10.08
CA THR A 86 -14.94 16.83 -8.85
C THR A 86 -15.68 17.92 -8.08
N SER A 87 -15.38 19.20 -8.36
CA SER A 87 -16.19 20.37 -8.02
C SER A 87 -15.87 21.56 -8.96
N ASP A 88 -16.42 22.75 -8.69
CA ASP A 88 -16.07 23.98 -9.42
C ASP A 88 -14.62 24.46 -9.19
N ARG A 89 -13.92 23.87 -8.22
CA ARG A 89 -12.59 24.29 -7.75
C ARG A 89 -11.63 23.12 -7.48
N SER A 90 -11.99 21.92 -7.93
CA SER A 90 -11.19 20.69 -7.79
C SER A 90 -11.46 19.73 -8.95
N GLY A 91 -10.51 18.86 -9.22
CA GLY A 91 -10.59 17.86 -10.27
C GLY A 91 -9.42 16.91 -10.20
N ILE A 92 -9.57 15.74 -10.82
CA ILE A 92 -8.54 14.70 -10.84
C ILE A 92 -8.04 14.52 -12.25
N THR A 93 -6.71 14.46 -12.40
CA THR A 93 -6.10 13.87 -13.59
C THR A 93 -6.03 12.37 -13.36
N MET A 94 -6.56 11.60 -14.30
CA MET A 94 -6.54 10.15 -14.25
C MET A 94 -6.11 9.56 -15.58
N GLU A 95 -5.63 8.33 -15.53
CA GLU A 95 -5.35 7.52 -16.70
C GLU A 95 -6.07 6.19 -16.63
N THR A 96 -6.47 5.68 -17.79
CA THR A 96 -7.04 4.35 -17.98
C THR A 96 -6.19 3.61 -19.02
N TRP A 97 -5.54 2.53 -18.59
CA TRP A 97 -4.71 1.67 -19.43
C TRP A 97 -5.47 0.38 -19.73
N LEU A 98 -5.83 0.22 -21.00
CA LEU A 98 -6.73 -0.84 -21.49
C LEU A 98 -5.91 -1.85 -22.30
N PRO A 99 -5.56 -3.03 -21.75
CA PRO A 99 -4.71 -3.99 -22.45
C PRO A 99 -5.43 -4.67 -23.61
N ARG A 100 -4.67 -5.00 -24.67
CA ARG A 100 -5.19 -5.80 -25.79
C ARG A 100 -5.62 -7.18 -25.35
N ASN A 101 -4.85 -7.80 -24.45
CA ASN A 101 -5.19 -9.09 -23.85
C ASN A 101 -5.93 -8.89 -22.52
N TRP A 102 -7.15 -8.38 -22.61
CA TRP A 102 -7.98 -8.11 -21.44
C TRP A 102 -8.62 -9.39 -20.89
N THR A 103 -8.55 -9.56 -19.58
CA THR A 103 -9.05 -10.75 -18.85
C THR A 103 -10.51 -10.62 -18.42
N GLY A 104 -11.15 -9.48 -18.70
CA GLY A 104 -12.47 -9.14 -18.14
C GLY A 104 -12.40 -8.48 -16.77
N ARG A 105 -11.20 -8.27 -16.21
CA ARG A 105 -10.99 -7.71 -14.87
C ARG A 105 -10.73 -6.21 -14.93
N PHE A 106 -11.29 -5.46 -13.98
CA PHE A 106 -11.00 -4.04 -13.75
C PHE A 106 -10.10 -3.88 -12.53
N LEU A 107 -9.22 -2.89 -12.51
CA LEU A 107 -8.39 -2.59 -11.33
C LEU A 107 -8.16 -1.09 -11.15
N SER A 108 -8.21 -0.59 -9.92
CA SER A 108 -7.67 0.73 -9.55
C SER A 108 -6.38 0.60 -8.75
N THR A 109 -5.40 1.45 -9.04
CA THR A 109 -4.25 1.69 -8.15
C THR A 109 -4.57 2.78 -7.14
N GLY A 110 -3.62 3.07 -6.24
CA GLY A 110 -3.67 4.19 -5.30
C GLY A 110 -2.51 5.18 -5.45
N ASN A 111 -2.27 5.95 -4.39
CA ASN A 111 -1.22 6.97 -4.28
C ASN A 111 -0.26 6.72 -3.09
N GLY A 112 0.69 7.63 -2.86
CA GLY A 112 1.66 7.59 -1.76
C GLY A 112 1.68 8.89 -0.95
N GLY A 113 2.18 8.87 0.29
CA GLY A 113 2.38 10.08 1.11
C GLY A 113 1.17 11.03 1.17
N LEU A 114 1.43 12.33 1.05
CA LEU A 114 0.40 13.36 0.77
C LEU A 114 0.30 13.68 -0.72
N ASP A 115 0.80 12.79 -1.58
CA ASP A 115 1.04 13.11 -2.97
C ASP A 115 -0.21 13.08 -3.83
N GLY A 116 -0.08 13.75 -4.97
CA GLY A 116 -0.94 13.62 -6.12
C GLY A 116 -0.19 12.99 -7.30
N CYS A 117 0.57 11.93 -7.03
CA CYS A 117 1.42 11.28 -8.04
C CYS A 117 0.76 9.97 -8.49
N ILE A 118 0.48 9.85 -9.79
CA ILE A 118 0.06 8.58 -10.38
C ILE A 118 1.21 7.56 -10.26
N GLN A 119 0.90 6.39 -9.67
CA GLN A 119 1.85 5.28 -9.50
C GLN A 119 1.99 4.50 -10.81
N TYR A 120 2.77 5.03 -11.76
CA TYR A 120 2.90 4.45 -13.10
C TYR A 120 3.49 3.02 -13.11
N VAL A 121 4.32 2.67 -12.13
CA VAL A 121 4.84 1.31 -11.96
C VAL A 121 3.70 0.31 -11.71
N ASP A 122 2.71 0.69 -10.90
CA ASP A 122 1.61 -0.19 -10.52
C ASP A 122 0.56 -0.32 -11.62
N ILE A 123 0.24 0.78 -12.32
CA ILE A 123 -0.67 0.70 -13.47
C ILE A 123 -0.04 -0.11 -14.61
N ALA A 124 1.28 -0.01 -14.82
CA ALA A 124 2.00 -0.86 -15.77
C ALA A 124 1.99 -2.32 -15.38
N TYR A 125 2.26 -2.62 -14.09
CA TYR A 125 2.24 -3.97 -13.54
C TYR A 125 0.90 -4.66 -13.76
N THR A 126 -0.19 -3.99 -13.38
CA THR A 126 -1.54 -4.54 -13.40
C THR A 126 -2.10 -4.63 -14.83
N THR A 127 -1.83 -3.64 -15.69
CA THR A 127 -2.20 -3.70 -17.11
C THR A 127 -1.55 -4.90 -17.80
N ALA A 128 -0.30 -5.20 -17.47
CA ALA A 128 0.44 -6.34 -18.01
C ALA A 128 -0.17 -7.70 -17.63
N LEU A 129 -0.89 -7.74 -16.52
CA LEU A 129 -1.64 -8.92 -16.06
C LEU A 129 -3.05 -8.99 -16.67
N GLY A 130 -3.36 -8.10 -17.62
CA GLY A 130 -4.60 -8.11 -18.38
C GLY A 130 -5.79 -7.46 -17.66
N PHE A 131 -5.53 -6.61 -16.66
CA PHE A 131 -6.56 -5.77 -16.06
C PHE A 131 -6.76 -4.49 -16.88
N ALA A 132 -8.01 -4.04 -17.02
CA ALA A 132 -8.29 -2.66 -17.38
C ALA A 132 -7.98 -1.79 -16.15
N SER A 133 -6.82 -1.16 -16.14
CA SER A 133 -6.27 -0.51 -14.95
C SER A 133 -6.44 0.99 -14.99
N VAL A 134 -6.76 1.58 -13.84
CA VAL A 134 -6.91 3.03 -13.69
C VAL A 134 -6.08 3.58 -12.53
N ALA A 135 -5.66 4.84 -12.67
CA ALA A 135 -4.91 5.57 -11.65
C ALA A 135 -5.23 7.05 -11.70
N ALA A 136 -5.22 7.74 -10.56
CA ALA A 136 -5.48 9.16 -10.45
C ALA A 136 -4.45 9.89 -9.59
N ASN A 137 -4.37 11.21 -9.75
CA ASN A 137 -3.45 12.10 -9.06
C ASN A 137 -3.98 12.58 -7.68
N ASN A 138 -4.90 11.87 -7.05
CA ASN A 138 -5.46 12.23 -5.74
C ASN A 138 -6.10 13.64 -5.60
N GLY A 139 -6.32 14.38 -6.69
CA GLY A 139 -6.93 15.73 -6.68
C GLY A 139 -5.96 16.90 -6.75
N HIS A 140 -4.65 16.63 -6.81
CA HIS A 140 -3.61 17.65 -6.95
C HIS A 140 -2.37 17.08 -7.64
N ASN A 141 -1.34 17.90 -7.85
CA ASN A 141 -0.08 17.45 -8.43
C ASN A 141 1.06 17.71 -7.45
N GLY A 142 2.02 16.79 -7.38
CA GLY A 142 3.19 16.89 -6.52
C GLY A 142 3.00 16.26 -5.13
N THR A 143 4.05 16.30 -4.32
CA THR A 143 4.11 15.59 -3.02
C THR A 143 3.70 16.44 -1.80
N SER A 144 3.52 17.76 -1.98
CA SER A 144 3.19 18.68 -0.90
C SER A 144 1.69 18.75 -0.63
N GLY A 145 1.33 18.95 0.65
CA GLY A 145 -0.05 19.21 1.07
C GLY A 145 -0.49 20.67 0.93
N GLU A 146 0.32 21.57 0.34
CA GLU A 146 -0.01 23.00 0.24
C GLU A 146 -1.35 23.25 -0.45
N LEU A 147 -1.71 22.45 -1.44
CA LEU A 147 -2.97 22.58 -2.19
C LEU A 147 -4.22 22.21 -1.38
N PHE A 148 -4.07 21.64 -0.17
CA PHE A 148 -5.18 21.46 0.77
C PHE A 148 -5.56 22.78 1.46
N PHE A 149 -4.66 23.77 1.50
CA PHE A 149 -4.84 24.99 2.27
C PHE A 149 -6.02 25.83 1.78
N ASN A 150 -6.99 26.06 2.68
CA ASN A 150 -8.25 26.72 2.36
C ASN A 150 -9.00 26.08 1.16
N ASN A 151 -8.75 24.80 0.88
CA ASN A 151 -9.32 24.06 -0.23
C ASN A 151 -9.89 22.70 0.19
N PRO A 152 -11.07 22.70 0.86
CA PRO A 152 -11.70 21.48 1.33
C PRO A 152 -12.07 20.51 0.20
N ASP A 153 -12.21 20.99 -1.03
CA ASP A 153 -12.60 20.13 -2.16
C ASP A 153 -11.42 19.29 -2.66
N VAL A 154 -10.21 19.86 -2.76
CA VAL A 154 -8.98 19.09 -3.05
C VAL A 154 -8.68 18.14 -1.90
N LEU A 155 -8.91 18.56 -0.65
CA LEU A 155 -8.79 17.66 0.49
C LEU A 155 -9.81 16.51 0.42
N ALA A 156 -11.05 16.74 -0.01
CA ALA A 156 -12.03 15.68 -0.20
C ALA A 156 -11.61 14.69 -1.31
N ASP A 157 -10.97 15.18 -2.38
CA ASP A 157 -10.38 14.34 -3.43
C ASP A 157 -9.31 13.41 -2.86
N PHE A 158 -8.36 13.96 -2.09
CA PHE A 158 -7.32 13.20 -1.41
C PHE A 158 -7.89 12.16 -0.43
N VAL A 159 -8.92 12.54 0.34
CA VAL A 159 -9.46 11.65 1.37
C VAL A 159 -10.18 10.45 0.79
N TYR A 160 -11.00 10.65 -0.24
CA TYR A 160 -11.84 9.55 -0.75
C TYR A 160 -12.30 9.73 -2.20
N ARG A 161 -12.53 10.98 -2.64
CA ARG A 161 -13.33 11.22 -3.84
C ARG A 161 -12.53 10.93 -5.12
N SER A 162 -11.21 11.12 -5.10
CA SER A 162 -10.37 10.84 -6.28
C SER A 162 -10.42 9.38 -6.68
N ILE A 163 -10.14 8.47 -5.74
CA ILE A 163 -10.18 7.02 -6.01
C ILE A 163 -11.57 6.56 -6.42
N HIS A 164 -12.62 6.99 -5.71
CA HIS A 164 -13.99 6.61 -6.08
C HIS A 164 -14.39 7.12 -7.48
N THR A 165 -14.11 8.39 -7.79
CA THR A 165 -14.39 8.95 -9.13
C THR A 165 -13.58 8.25 -10.23
N ASN A 166 -12.31 7.96 -9.98
CA ASN A 166 -11.45 7.19 -10.88
C ASN A 166 -12.01 5.80 -11.18
N VAL A 167 -12.55 5.11 -10.16
CA VAL A 167 -13.20 3.81 -10.32
C VAL A 167 -14.47 3.91 -11.16
N VAL A 168 -15.36 4.84 -10.84
CA VAL A 168 -16.64 5.00 -11.55
C VAL A 168 -16.41 5.32 -13.03
N VAL A 169 -15.58 6.33 -13.31
CA VAL A 169 -15.25 6.75 -14.68
C VAL A 169 -14.46 5.67 -15.42
N GLY A 170 -13.54 5.00 -14.74
CA GLY A 170 -12.75 3.90 -15.28
C GLY A 170 -13.60 2.71 -15.73
N LYS A 171 -14.60 2.33 -14.93
CA LYS A 171 -15.55 1.26 -15.26
C LYS A 171 -16.39 1.62 -16.50
N ASP A 172 -16.83 2.87 -16.60
CA ASP A 172 -17.56 3.38 -17.77
C ASP A 172 -16.70 3.34 -19.04
N ILE A 173 -15.45 3.82 -18.98
CA ILE A 173 -14.51 3.77 -20.10
C ILE A 173 -14.22 2.32 -20.50
N THR A 174 -14.02 1.43 -19.53
CA THR A 174 -13.78 0.00 -19.78
C THR A 174 -14.96 -0.61 -20.55
N GLN A 175 -16.19 -0.35 -20.12
CA GLN A 175 -17.38 -0.85 -20.80
C GLN A 175 -17.53 -0.26 -22.21
N MET A 176 -17.29 1.04 -22.39
CA MET A 176 -17.33 1.68 -23.72
C MET A 176 -16.25 1.14 -24.67
N PHE A 177 -15.07 0.79 -24.14
CA PHE A 177 -13.95 0.34 -24.95
C PHE A 177 -14.12 -1.11 -25.40
N TYR A 178 -14.45 -2.03 -24.50
CA TYR A 178 -14.54 -3.47 -24.81
C TYR A 178 -15.95 -3.92 -25.25
N ASP A 179 -16.91 -2.99 -25.36
CA ASP A 179 -18.33 -3.26 -25.65
C ASP A 179 -19.00 -4.27 -24.68
N THR A 180 -18.41 -4.45 -23.50
CA THR A 180 -18.91 -5.33 -22.42
C THR A 180 -18.41 -4.84 -21.07
N PRO A 181 -19.22 -4.92 -19.99
CA PRO A 181 -18.74 -4.59 -18.65
C PRO A 181 -17.65 -5.56 -18.18
N HIS A 182 -16.88 -5.14 -17.18
CA HIS A 182 -15.97 -6.00 -16.43
C HIS A 182 -16.75 -7.06 -15.63
N ASN A 183 -16.11 -8.19 -15.37
CA ASN A 183 -16.67 -9.29 -14.57
C ASN A 183 -16.43 -9.10 -13.06
N THR A 184 -15.23 -8.63 -12.73
CA THR A 184 -14.71 -8.48 -11.37
C THR A 184 -13.87 -7.21 -11.27
N SER A 185 -13.90 -6.56 -10.09
CA SER A 185 -13.25 -5.28 -9.82
C SER A 185 -12.24 -5.41 -8.68
N TYR A 186 -11.02 -4.92 -8.87
CA TYR A 186 -9.93 -5.08 -7.92
C TYR A 186 -9.29 -3.75 -7.52
N TYR A 187 -8.62 -3.75 -6.38
CA TYR A 187 -7.78 -2.65 -5.92
C TYR A 187 -6.39 -3.15 -5.52
N LEU A 188 -5.36 -2.37 -5.84
CA LEU A 188 -3.99 -2.60 -5.39
C LEU A 188 -3.36 -1.26 -4.95
N GLY A 189 -2.97 -1.17 -3.68
CA GLY A 189 -2.26 0.01 -3.16
C GLY A 189 -1.50 -0.29 -1.89
N CYS A 190 -0.47 0.52 -1.61
CA CYS A 190 0.32 0.46 -0.38
C CYS A 190 0.51 1.85 0.22
N SER A 191 0.79 1.96 1.53
CA SER A 191 0.94 3.25 2.23
C SER A 191 -0.37 4.04 2.24
N THR A 192 -0.37 5.28 1.71
CA THR A 192 -1.60 6.04 1.44
C THR A 192 -2.57 5.25 0.54
N GLY A 193 -2.08 4.49 -0.44
CA GLY A 193 -2.88 3.54 -1.20
C GLY A 193 -3.48 2.43 -0.33
N GLY A 194 -2.77 1.96 0.69
CA GLY A 194 -3.34 1.01 1.65
C GLY A 194 -4.53 1.63 2.42
N ARG A 195 -4.41 2.90 2.83
CA ARG A 195 -5.52 3.66 3.43
C ARG A 195 -6.68 3.83 2.45
N GLU A 196 -6.40 4.22 1.22
CA GLU A 196 -7.40 4.40 0.15
C GLU A 196 -8.19 3.11 -0.13
N GLY A 197 -7.51 1.95 -0.18
CA GLY A 197 -8.17 0.66 -0.29
C GLY A 197 -9.14 0.42 0.87
N PHE A 198 -8.72 0.66 2.11
CA PHE A 198 -9.63 0.56 3.27
C PHE A 198 -10.72 1.62 3.28
N LYS A 199 -10.47 2.82 2.73
CA LYS A 199 -11.49 3.85 2.55
C LYS A 199 -12.59 3.36 1.62
N SER A 200 -12.23 2.73 0.50
CA SER A 200 -13.20 2.11 -0.39
C SER A 200 -13.97 0.99 0.30
N VAL A 201 -13.30 0.10 1.04
CA VAL A 201 -13.98 -0.97 1.80
C VAL A 201 -15.00 -0.41 2.80
N GLN A 202 -14.65 0.67 3.53
CA GLN A 202 -15.51 1.26 4.55
C GLN A 202 -16.67 2.10 4.00
N ASN A 203 -16.46 2.80 2.88
CA ASN A 203 -17.36 3.86 2.42
C ASN A 203 -17.96 3.62 1.03
N PHE A 204 -17.32 2.80 0.21
CA PHE A 204 -17.72 2.49 -1.17
C PHE A 204 -17.62 0.97 -1.41
N PRO A 205 -18.38 0.16 -0.65
CA PRO A 205 -18.21 -1.29 -0.68
C PRO A 205 -18.46 -1.90 -2.07
N ASP A 206 -19.18 -1.19 -2.94
CA ASP A 206 -19.47 -1.60 -4.32
C ASP A 206 -18.36 -1.32 -5.35
N ASP A 207 -17.30 -0.60 -4.96
CA ASP A 207 -16.22 -0.27 -5.88
C ASP A 207 -15.40 -1.51 -6.26
N PHE A 208 -15.19 -2.44 -5.33
CA PHE A 208 -14.29 -3.58 -5.52
C PHE A 208 -14.85 -4.89 -4.96
N ASP A 209 -14.48 -5.99 -5.61
CA ASP A 209 -14.71 -7.36 -5.14
C ASP A 209 -13.48 -7.91 -4.42
N GLY A 210 -12.28 -7.45 -4.78
CA GLY A 210 -11.02 -7.81 -4.14
C GLY A 210 -10.09 -6.61 -3.89
N VAL A 211 -9.62 -6.43 -2.66
CA VAL A 211 -8.76 -5.30 -2.26
C VAL A 211 -7.45 -5.79 -1.68
N VAL A 212 -6.33 -5.43 -2.30
CA VAL A 212 -4.97 -5.61 -1.76
C VAL A 212 -4.49 -4.27 -1.18
N ALA A 213 -4.35 -4.20 0.14
CA ALA A 213 -3.99 -2.98 0.87
C ALA A 213 -2.74 -3.19 1.74
N GLY A 214 -1.58 -2.73 1.27
CA GLY A 214 -0.29 -2.86 1.95
C GLY A 214 0.05 -1.70 2.88
N SER A 215 0.79 -1.96 3.97
CA SER A 215 1.26 -0.97 4.96
C SER A 215 0.31 0.23 5.13
N PRO A 216 -0.97 0.00 5.47
CA PRO A 216 -2.00 1.01 5.28
C PRO A 216 -1.84 2.20 6.22
N ALA A 217 -1.89 3.43 5.69
CA ALA A 217 -1.92 4.69 6.46
C ALA A 217 -3.31 4.97 7.09
N VAL A 218 -3.93 3.94 7.69
CA VAL A 218 -5.11 4.10 8.55
C VAL A 218 -4.71 4.80 9.84
N ASN A 219 -5.70 5.16 10.67
CA ASN A 219 -5.46 5.98 11.86
C ASN A 219 -4.77 7.31 11.53
N PHE A 220 -5.06 7.85 10.33
CA PHE A 220 -4.21 8.83 9.63
C PHE A 220 -3.85 10.07 10.47
N ASN A 221 -4.81 10.64 11.19
CA ASN A 221 -4.58 11.84 12.01
C ASN A 221 -3.59 11.56 13.17
N ASN A 222 -3.71 10.38 13.78
CA ASN A 222 -2.81 9.94 14.84
C ASN A 222 -1.45 9.53 14.27
N LEU A 223 -1.40 8.94 13.07
CA LEU A 223 -0.16 8.70 12.33
C LEU A 223 0.60 10.02 12.08
N MET A 224 -0.07 11.07 11.57
CA MET A 224 0.56 12.37 11.35
C MET A 224 1.09 12.98 12.66
N SER A 225 0.36 12.82 13.76
CA SER A 225 0.77 13.30 15.09
C SER A 225 1.94 12.49 15.65
N TRP A 226 1.93 11.16 15.49
CA TRP A 226 2.99 10.25 15.89
C TRP A 226 4.29 10.54 15.13
N SER A 227 4.23 10.75 13.81
CA SER A 227 5.39 11.13 13.01
C SER A 227 5.95 12.49 13.42
N ALA A 228 5.10 13.49 13.71
CA ALA A 228 5.56 14.79 14.23
C ALA A 228 6.23 14.68 15.61
N ARG A 229 5.76 13.76 16.46
CA ARG A 229 6.27 13.58 17.84
C ARG A 229 7.75 13.20 17.86
N PHE A 230 8.30 12.55 16.83
CA PHE A 230 9.72 12.19 16.81
C PHE A 230 10.66 13.40 16.91
N TYR A 231 10.31 14.53 16.30
CA TYR A 231 11.07 15.77 16.47
C TYR A 231 11.05 16.23 17.94
N ASN A 232 9.93 16.11 18.64
CA ASN A 232 9.84 16.48 20.06
C ASN A 232 10.65 15.57 20.98
N ILE A 233 10.87 14.32 20.58
CA ILE A 233 11.69 13.35 21.32
C ILE A 233 13.19 13.62 21.05
N LEU A 234 13.58 13.72 19.78
CA LEU A 234 14.98 13.72 19.36
C LEU A 234 15.57 15.13 19.21
N GLY A 235 14.74 16.12 18.95
CA GLY A 235 15.17 17.48 18.65
C GLY A 235 16.02 17.58 17.38
N ASN A 236 16.70 18.72 17.19
CA ASN A 236 17.61 18.93 16.07
C ASN A 236 19.05 18.52 16.42
N SER A 237 19.99 18.67 15.48
CA SER A 237 21.39 18.28 15.65
C SER A 237 22.15 18.93 16.82
N SER A 238 21.62 19.99 17.43
CA SER A 238 22.19 20.63 18.62
C SER A 238 21.53 20.16 19.93
N SER A 239 20.46 19.37 19.86
CA SER A 239 19.76 18.85 21.03
C SER A 239 20.55 17.73 21.71
N PRO A 240 20.57 17.67 23.06
CA PRO A 240 21.25 16.59 23.78
C PRO A 240 20.58 15.21 23.60
N THR A 241 19.33 15.18 23.15
CA THR A 241 18.57 13.95 22.83
C THR A 241 18.77 13.48 21.39
N PHE A 242 19.46 14.25 20.55
CA PHE A 242 19.64 13.93 19.13
C PHE A 242 20.60 12.74 18.96
N ILE A 243 20.29 11.91 17.98
CA ILE A 243 21.04 10.69 17.64
C ILE A 243 21.28 10.73 16.14
N THR A 244 22.53 10.58 15.72
CA THR A 244 22.87 10.64 14.29
C THR A 244 22.38 9.39 13.56
N SER A 245 22.18 9.50 12.25
CA SER A 245 21.85 8.32 11.42
C SER A 245 22.88 7.21 11.57
N ASP A 246 24.17 7.55 11.67
CA ASP A 246 25.24 6.56 11.88
C ASP A 246 25.08 5.81 13.21
N GLN A 247 24.68 6.49 14.28
CA GLN A 247 24.40 5.83 15.57
C GLN A 247 23.14 4.96 15.51
N TRP A 248 22.11 5.39 14.79
CA TRP A 248 20.93 4.55 14.57
C TRP A 248 21.27 3.27 13.83
N LEU A 249 21.99 3.38 12.71
CA LEU A 249 22.26 2.27 11.80
C LEU A 249 23.41 1.35 12.27
N GLY A 250 24.44 1.89 12.91
CA GLY A 250 25.65 1.14 13.26
C GLY A 250 25.88 0.88 14.75
N LEU A 251 25.01 1.40 15.63
CA LEU A 251 25.10 1.16 17.08
C LEU A 251 23.79 0.64 17.64
N ILE A 252 22.69 1.36 17.41
CA ILE A 252 21.38 1.03 17.96
C ILE A 252 20.80 -0.20 17.25
N HIS A 253 20.79 -0.20 15.91
CA HIS A 253 20.27 -1.33 15.14
C HIS A 253 21.03 -2.63 15.43
N ASP A 254 22.36 -2.58 15.45
CA ASP A 254 23.21 -3.74 15.82
C ASP A 254 22.90 -4.25 17.23
N ASN A 255 22.64 -3.36 18.20
CA ASN A 255 22.27 -3.76 19.55
C ASN A 255 20.84 -4.32 19.63
N ILE A 256 19.91 -3.79 18.83
CA ILE A 256 18.56 -4.34 18.67
C ILE A 256 18.64 -5.78 18.16
N LEU A 257 19.38 -6.04 17.08
CA LEU A 257 19.57 -7.40 16.55
C LEU A 257 20.21 -8.32 17.59
N LYS A 258 21.25 -7.84 18.30
CA LYS A 258 21.88 -8.61 19.39
C LYS A 258 20.87 -9.04 20.47
N GLN A 259 19.89 -8.20 20.80
CA GLN A 259 18.87 -8.51 21.81
C GLN A 259 17.69 -9.32 21.26
N CYS A 260 17.36 -9.16 19.97
CA CYS A 260 16.06 -9.58 19.45
C CYS A 260 16.05 -10.55 18.26
N ASP A 261 17.10 -10.59 17.44
CA ASP A 261 17.19 -11.45 16.24
C ASP A 261 16.92 -12.93 16.60
N THR A 262 17.63 -13.44 17.61
CA THR A 262 17.52 -14.86 18.01
C THR A 262 16.24 -15.26 18.76
N ILE A 263 15.27 -14.36 18.94
CA ILE A 263 14.01 -14.68 19.65
C ILE A 263 13.21 -15.74 18.88
N ASP A 264 13.14 -15.65 17.56
CA ASP A 264 12.48 -16.65 16.71
C ASP A 264 13.32 -17.94 16.52
N GLY A 265 14.58 -17.91 16.95
CA GLY A 265 15.49 -19.05 16.97
C GLY A 265 16.52 -19.06 15.84
N VAL A 266 16.59 -18.01 15.02
CA VAL A 266 17.57 -17.84 13.95
C VAL A 266 18.36 -16.54 14.17
N ALA A 267 19.63 -16.51 13.74
CA ALA A 267 20.43 -15.28 13.73
C ALA A 267 20.66 -14.88 12.26
N ASP A 268 19.63 -14.34 11.62
CA ASP A 268 19.65 -13.97 10.19
C ASP A 268 19.50 -12.46 9.97
N GLY A 269 19.55 -11.67 11.05
CA GLY A 269 19.40 -10.21 11.00
C GLY A 269 17.95 -9.78 10.76
N ILE A 270 16.98 -10.67 10.97
CA ILE A 270 15.56 -10.43 10.75
C ILE A 270 14.83 -10.69 12.06
N ILE A 271 14.11 -9.69 12.56
CA ILE A 271 13.18 -9.90 13.67
C ILE A 271 11.86 -10.40 13.09
N GLU A 272 11.58 -11.70 13.21
CA GLU A 272 10.43 -12.33 12.55
C GLU A 272 9.08 -11.84 13.13
N ASP A 273 9.01 -11.58 14.44
CA ASP A 273 7.88 -10.90 15.09
C ASP A 273 8.38 -9.84 16.09
N PRO A 274 8.38 -8.55 15.71
CA PRO A 274 8.92 -7.49 16.56
C PRO A 274 8.07 -7.19 17.80
N ASN A 275 6.88 -7.77 17.94
CA ASN A 275 6.11 -7.69 19.20
C ASN A 275 6.79 -8.43 20.36
N LEU A 276 7.67 -9.39 20.07
CA LEU A 276 8.44 -10.12 21.07
C LEU A 276 9.71 -9.38 21.49
N CYS A 277 10.14 -8.38 20.72
CA CYS A 277 11.33 -7.58 21.02
C CYS A 277 11.02 -6.49 22.05
N ASP A 278 11.50 -6.69 23.27
CA ASP A 278 11.49 -5.70 24.38
C ASP A 278 12.88 -5.07 24.54
N TYR A 279 13.28 -4.30 23.52
CA TYR A 279 14.60 -3.70 23.43
C TYR A 279 14.95 -2.78 24.62
N LYS A 280 16.18 -2.92 25.12
CA LYS A 280 16.73 -2.15 26.25
C LYS A 280 17.90 -1.26 25.79
N PRO A 281 17.66 0.01 25.43
CA PRO A 281 18.72 0.93 24.99
C PRO A 281 19.73 1.28 26.09
N GLU A 282 19.43 0.99 27.36
CA GLU A 282 20.33 1.24 28.49
C GLU A 282 21.64 0.45 28.41
N GLU A 283 21.67 -0.68 27.70
CA GLU A 283 22.91 -1.44 27.45
C GLU A 283 23.96 -0.62 26.72
N LEU A 284 23.53 0.40 25.95
CA LEU A 284 24.41 1.28 25.19
C LEU A 284 24.85 2.52 25.98
N ILE A 285 24.45 2.69 27.25
CA ILE A 285 24.84 3.88 28.00
C ILE A 285 26.36 3.92 28.22
N CYS A 286 26.98 5.05 27.90
CA CYS A 286 28.42 5.26 28.04
C CYS A 286 28.91 4.97 29.46
N SER A 287 30.02 4.24 29.56
CA SER A 287 30.70 4.03 30.85
C SER A 287 31.21 5.37 31.41
N PRO A 288 31.31 5.53 32.75
CA PRO A 288 31.71 6.80 33.38
C PRO A 288 33.07 7.37 32.95
N ASN A 289 33.96 6.53 32.38
CA ASN A 289 35.32 6.89 31.96
C ASN A 289 35.48 7.04 30.44
N THR A 290 34.41 6.87 29.68
CA THR A 290 34.44 7.04 28.21
C THR A 290 34.42 8.55 27.93
N GLY A 291 35.42 9.06 27.19
CA GLY A 291 35.56 10.50 26.91
C GLY A 291 34.33 11.12 26.24
N THR A 292 34.26 12.43 26.10
CA THR A 292 33.07 13.16 25.60
C THR A 292 32.79 13.02 24.10
N ASN A 293 33.46 12.10 23.39
CA ASN A 293 33.42 12.00 21.93
C ASN A 293 33.11 10.56 21.49
N ASN A 294 31.92 10.06 21.86
CA ASN A 294 31.61 8.64 21.69
C ASN A 294 30.54 8.42 20.63
N SER A 295 30.97 8.12 19.42
CA SER A 295 30.13 7.44 18.41
C SER A 295 29.66 6.06 18.88
N ASP A 296 30.33 5.47 19.86
CA ASP A 296 30.23 4.04 20.19
C ASP A 296 29.31 3.74 21.39
N CYS A 297 28.68 4.75 21.99
CA CYS A 297 27.74 4.61 23.09
C CYS A 297 26.76 5.79 23.14
N LEU A 298 25.66 5.63 23.87
CA LEU A 298 24.65 6.66 24.08
C LEU A 298 24.84 7.36 25.43
N THR A 299 24.55 8.66 25.47
CA THR A 299 24.33 9.33 26.75
C THR A 299 23.04 8.82 27.40
N VAL A 300 22.87 9.03 28.71
CA VAL A 300 21.63 8.67 29.43
C VAL A 300 20.39 9.33 28.81
N VAL A 301 20.52 10.58 28.35
CA VAL A 301 19.42 11.31 27.73
C VAL A 301 19.10 10.80 26.32
N GLN A 302 20.10 10.39 25.53
CA GLN A 302 19.87 9.73 24.25
C GLN A 302 19.21 8.36 24.44
N ALA A 303 19.69 7.52 25.37
CA ALA A 303 19.07 6.22 25.66
C ALA A 303 17.60 6.36 26.10
N ALA A 304 17.28 7.38 26.91
CA ALA A 304 15.90 7.71 27.27
C ALA A 304 15.07 8.16 26.06
N ALA A 305 15.65 8.92 25.11
CA ALA A 305 15.00 9.30 23.87
C ALA A 305 14.71 8.09 22.97
N VAL A 306 15.66 7.16 22.82
CA VAL A 306 15.44 5.87 22.10
C VAL A 306 14.29 5.08 22.73
N ARG A 307 14.24 5.01 24.07
CA ARG A 307 13.12 4.37 24.77
C ARG A 307 11.78 5.02 24.43
N GLN A 308 11.73 6.35 24.29
CA GLN A 308 10.51 7.08 23.92
C GLN A 308 10.08 6.84 22.45
N VAL A 309 11.04 6.69 21.52
CA VAL A 309 10.78 6.31 20.12
C VAL A 309 10.06 4.96 20.06
N PHE A 310 10.54 3.98 20.83
CA PHE A 310 9.94 2.64 20.92
C PHE A 310 8.83 2.53 21.98
N SER A 311 8.17 3.65 22.33
CA SER A 311 7.03 3.70 23.24
C SER A 311 5.76 4.17 22.52
N PRO A 312 4.58 3.61 22.87
CA PRO A 312 3.32 4.06 22.31
C PRO A 312 2.99 5.50 22.71
N MET A 313 2.13 6.13 21.91
CA MET A 313 1.62 7.48 22.14
C MET A 313 0.21 7.42 22.71
N TYR A 314 -0.02 8.11 23.83
CA TYR A 314 -1.31 8.17 24.52
C TYR A 314 -1.85 9.60 24.56
N ASP A 315 -3.17 9.74 24.61
CA ASP A 315 -3.88 11.01 24.76
C ASP A 315 -3.84 11.53 26.23
N LEU A 316 -4.50 12.67 26.47
CA LEU A 316 -4.57 13.29 27.79
C LEU A 316 -5.37 12.47 28.82
N ASP A 317 -6.22 11.56 28.36
CA ASP A 317 -7.07 10.69 29.18
C ASP A 317 -6.44 9.30 29.39
N GLY A 318 -5.28 9.04 28.77
CA GLY A 318 -4.56 7.77 28.83
C GLY A 318 -5.01 6.72 27.82
N ASN A 319 -5.81 7.10 26.81
CA ASN A 319 -6.17 6.20 25.71
C ASN A 319 -5.06 6.13 24.68
N LEU A 320 -4.88 4.97 24.05
CA LEU A 320 -3.88 4.78 23.00
C LEU A 320 -4.27 5.60 21.76
N MET A 321 -3.40 6.49 21.30
CA MET A 321 -3.56 7.22 20.04
C MET A 321 -2.90 6.48 18.88
N PHE A 322 -1.64 6.08 19.09
CA PHE A 322 -0.84 5.38 18.08
C PHE A 322 0.15 4.43 18.76
N PRO A 323 0.38 3.22 18.23
CA PRO A 323 1.32 2.27 18.81
C PRO A 323 2.78 2.75 18.71
N ARG A 324 3.68 2.01 19.35
CA ARG A 324 5.13 2.29 19.28
C ARG A 324 5.67 2.10 17.86
N GLN A 325 6.81 2.72 17.55
CA GLN A 325 7.67 2.16 16.52
C GLN A 325 8.20 0.80 16.98
N GLN A 326 8.31 -0.14 16.06
CA GLN A 326 8.87 -1.45 16.32
C GLN A 326 10.40 -1.45 16.13
N PRO A 327 11.18 -2.06 17.05
CA PRO A 327 12.63 -2.21 16.85
C PRO A 327 12.94 -3.04 15.61
N GLY A 328 14.06 -2.73 14.93
CA GLY A 328 14.51 -3.42 13.72
C GLY A 328 14.08 -2.75 12.42
N SER A 329 13.40 -1.61 12.52
CA SER A 329 12.97 -0.79 11.39
C SER A 329 14.04 0.18 10.89
N GLU A 330 15.08 0.40 11.68
CA GLU A 330 16.07 1.46 11.45
C GLU A 330 16.84 1.16 10.15
N ASN A 331 16.62 1.98 9.12
CA ASN A 331 17.21 1.75 7.79
C ASN A 331 17.63 3.05 7.10
N ALA A 332 18.61 2.96 6.20
CA ALA A 332 19.21 4.13 5.58
C ALA A 332 18.24 4.94 4.69
N ASP A 333 17.21 4.30 4.14
CA ASP A 333 16.26 4.94 3.23
C ASP A 333 15.37 5.96 3.95
N PHE A 334 14.96 5.66 5.18
CA PHE A 334 13.95 6.44 5.90
C PHE A 334 14.42 7.07 7.22
N ILE A 335 15.60 6.69 7.73
CA ILE A 335 16.12 7.19 9.03
C ILE A 335 16.18 8.72 9.09
N GLY A 336 16.61 9.35 8.00
CA GLY A 336 16.71 10.80 7.91
C GLY A 336 15.37 11.52 7.86
N LEU A 337 14.29 10.85 7.44
CA LEU A 337 12.97 11.49 7.28
C LEU A 337 12.26 11.67 8.63
N LEU A 338 12.29 10.65 9.49
CA LEU A 338 11.62 10.71 10.80
C LEU A 338 12.56 11.15 11.91
N TYR A 339 13.84 10.73 11.89
CA TYR A 339 14.78 10.93 13.01
C TYR A 339 15.91 11.91 12.67
N GLY A 340 15.90 12.52 11.47
CA GLY A 340 16.97 13.41 10.99
C GLY A 340 17.02 14.80 11.63
N GLY A 341 16.18 15.08 12.62
CA GLY A 341 16.20 16.32 13.39
C GLY A 341 15.41 17.48 12.78
N GLU A 342 14.48 17.16 11.90
CA GLU A 342 13.44 18.06 11.40
C GLU A 342 12.06 17.40 11.56
N VAL A 343 10.99 18.19 11.53
CA VAL A 343 9.63 17.64 11.53
C VAL A 343 9.39 16.95 10.20
N PHE A 344 8.88 15.72 10.23
CA PHE A 344 8.51 14.97 9.04
C PHE A 344 7.59 15.80 8.13
N GLU A 345 7.90 15.86 6.84
CA GLU A 345 7.29 16.83 5.93
C GLU A 345 5.78 16.65 5.78
N TYR A 346 5.28 15.40 5.76
CA TYR A 346 3.84 15.15 5.65
C TYR A 346 3.11 15.60 6.91
N SER A 347 3.68 15.37 8.09
CA SER A 347 3.12 15.89 9.33
C SER A 347 3.14 17.42 9.34
N ARG A 348 4.24 18.05 8.91
CA ARG A 348 4.31 19.51 8.82
C ARG A 348 3.21 20.07 7.92
N ASP A 349 3.10 19.54 6.70
CA ASP A 349 2.14 20.00 5.71
C ASP A 349 0.69 19.75 6.18
N TRP A 350 0.41 18.59 6.79
CA TRP A 350 -0.91 18.32 7.38
C TRP A 350 -1.28 19.32 8.46
N PHE A 351 -0.35 19.63 9.37
CA PHE A 351 -0.57 20.60 10.44
C PHE A 351 -0.75 22.02 9.87
N HIS A 352 0.03 22.40 8.86
CA HIS A 352 -0.03 23.74 8.27
C HIS A 352 -1.26 23.95 7.38
N TYR A 353 -1.60 22.98 6.55
CA TYR A 353 -2.54 23.20 5.44
C TYR A 353 -3.93 22.62 5.70
N VAL A 354 -4.08 21.77 6.72
CA VAL A 354 -5.37 21.17 7.08
C VAL A 354 -5.81 21.50 8.50
N VAL A 355 -4.92 21.37 9.49
CA VAL A 355 -5.30 21.48 10.90
C VAL A 355 -5.25 22.93 11.42
N PHE A 356 -4.16 23.63 11.17
CA PHE A 356 -3.89 24.97 11.68
C PHE A 356 -3.74 25.96 10.52
N ASN A 357 -2.52 26.49 10.35
CA ASN A 357 -2.12 27.38 9.26
C ASN A 357 -0.58 27.40 9.18
N PRO A 358 0.03 27.95 8.10
CA PRO A 358 1.49 27.98 7.94
C PRO A 358 2.27 28.78 9.00
N SER A 359 1.61 29.57 9.85
CA SER A 359 2.27 30.28 10.95
C SER A 359 2.41 29.46 12.22
N PHE A 360 1.77 28.29 12.31
CA PHE A 360 1.91 27.38 13.44
C PHE A 360 3.28 26.70 13.43
N ASP A 361 4.02 26.78 14.54
CA ASP A 361 5.31 26.09 14.66
C ASP A 361 5.11 24.64 15.12
N VAL A 362 5.15 23.70 14.17
CA VAL A 362 4.94 22.27 14.41
C VAL A 362 6.00 21.69 15.36
N LYS A 363 7.19 22.31 15.46
CA LYS A 363 8.25 21.93 16.41
C LYS A 363 7.84 22.13 17.88
N THR A 364 6.74 22.85 18.12
CA THR A 364 6.19 23.11 19.46
C THR A 364 4.87 22.36 19.72
N ALA A 365 4.41 21.55 18.76
CA ALA A 365 3.18 20.77 18.89
C ALA A 365 3.23 19.89 20.13
N ASN A 366 2.14 19.84 20.89
CA ASN A 366 2.02 19.06 22.11
C ASN A 366 0.76 18.21 22.09
N LEU A 367 0.49 17.50 23.19
CA LEU A 367 -0.61 16.56 23.27
C LEU A 367 -2.00 17.18 23.09
N THR A 368 -2.17 18.45 23.44
CA THR A 368 -3.41 19.20 23.18
C THR A 368 -3.63 19.38 21.68
N ASP A 369 -2.56 19.70 20.94
CA ASP A 369 -2.61 19.87 19.49
C ASP A 369 -2.90 18.52 18.82
N TYR A 370 -2.25 17.44 19.25
CA TYR A 370 -2.49 16.09 18.73
C TYR A 370 -3.92 15.61 18.97
N THR A 371 -4.47 15.88 20.16
CA THR A 371 -5.89 15.59 20.47
C THR A 371 -6.84 16.40 19.57
N PHE A 372 -6.46 17.63 19.20
CA PHE A 372 -7.22 18.44 18.26
C PHE A 372 -7.15 17.88 16.83
N VAL A 373 -5.97 17.49 16.36
CA VAL A 373 -5.74 16.84 15.05
C VAL A 373 -6.61 15.59 14.91
N GLU A 374 -6.62 14.73 15.93
CA GLU A 374 -7.46 13.53 15.98
C GLU A 374 -8.96 13.86 15.84
N LYS A 375 -9.45 14.83 16.61
CA LYS A 375 -10.87 15.21 16.64
C LYS A 375 -11.36 15.90 15.38
N LEU A 376 -10.48 16.63 14.67
CA LEU A 376 -10.86 17.37 13.46
C LEU A 376 -11.32 16.43 12.35
N ASN A 377 -10.58 15.34 12.14
CA ASN A 377 -10.88 14.23 11.21
C ASN A 377 -11.68 14.60 9.94
N PRO A 378 -11.16 15.50 9.10
CA PRO A 378 -11.88 16.00 7.93
C PRO A 378 -12.22 14.84 7.00
N PHE A 379 -13.49 14.76 6.59
CA PHE A 379 -14.02 13.72 5.70
C PHE A 379 -13.76 12.28 6.18
N ASN A 380 -13.57 12.08 7.49
CA ASN A 380 -13.19 10.80 8.07
C ASN A 380 -11.89 10.22 7.49
N ILE A 381 -10.88 11.06 7.25
CA ILE A 381 -9.56 10.65 6.76
C ILE A 381 -8.86 9.62 7.65
N ALA A 382 -9.17 9.58 8.94
CA ALA A 382 -8.66 8.57 9.86
C ALA A 382 -8.83 7.14 9.31
N THR A 383 -9.91 6.89 8.55
CA THR A 383 -10.15 5.60 7.88
C THR A 383 -10.08 4.44 8.88
N PHE A 384 -10.67 4.65 10.06
CA PHE A 384 -10.57 3.76 11.21
C PHE A 384 -11.95 3.28 11.70
N ASN A 385 -12.92 3.10 10.79
CA ASN A 385 -14.24 2.55 11.12
C ASN A 385 -14.24 1.01 11.10
N GLY A 386 -14.23 0.36 12.26
CA GLY A 386 -14.17 -1.10 12.37
C GLY A 386 -15.34 -1.90 11.79
N ASN A 387 -16.44 -1.26 11.36
CA ASN A 387 -17.57 -1.98 10.79
C ASN A 387 -17.45 -2.11 9.26
N LEU A 388 -17.14 -3.32 8.78
CA LEU A 388 -17.01 -3.65 7.36
C LEU A 388 -18.17 -4.54 6.84
N SER A 389 -19.32 -4.52 7.53
CA SER A 389 -20.44 -5.45 7.26
C SER A 389 -20.96 -5.36 5.82
N ASP A 390 -21.05 -4.15 5.24
CA ASP A 390 -21.57 -3.98 3.88
C ASP A 390 -20.65 -4.66 2.85
N PHE A 391 -19.33 -4.47 2.98
CA PHE A 391 -18.34 -5.13 2.12
C PHE A 391 -18.29 -6.66 2.33
N GLN A 392 -18.40 -7.13 3.58
CA GLN A 392 -18.48 -8.55 3.89
C GLN A 392 -19.74 -9.19 3.26
N SER A 393 -20.90 -8.55 3.43
CA SER A 393 -22.21 -9.11 3.06
C SER A 393 -22.39 -9.30 1.55
N ARG A 394 -21.77 -8.44 0.74
CA ARG A 394 -21.71 -8.57 -0.73
C ARG A 394 -20.66 -9.58 -1.22
N GLY A 395 -19.85 -10.14 -0.31
CA GLY A 395 -18.85 -11.16 -0.62
C GLY A 395 -17.45 -10.63 -0.95
N GLY A 396 -17.20 -9.34 -0.76
CA GLY A 396 -15.90 -8.72 -1.04
C GLY A 396 -14.76 -9.32 -0.20
N LYS A 397 -13.54 -9.35 -0.75
CA LYS A 397 -12.34 -9.89 -0.11
C LYS A 397 -11.26 -8.83 0.08
N VAL A 398 -10.59 -8.83 1.23
CA VAL A 398 -9.47 -7.95 1.57
C VAL A 398 -8.25 -8.81 1.93
N LEU A 399 -7.14 -8.55 1.27
CA LEU A 399 -5.82 -9.02 1.67
C LEU A 399 -5.01 -7.80 2.07
N THR A 400 -4.64 -7.72 3.34
CA THR A 400 -3.72 -6.69 3.81
C THR A 400 -2.39 -7.31 4.20
N TYR A 401 -1.31 -6.57 4.01
CA TYR A 401 0.02 -6.98 4.44
C TYR A 401 0.76 -5.79 5.04
N HIS A 402 1.73 -6.03 5.90
CA HIS A 402 2.58 -4.97 6.46
C HIS A 402 3.99 -5.50 6.69
N GLY A 403 4.98 -4.77 6.19
CA GLY A 403 6.39 -5.06 6.45
C GLY A 403 6.72 -4.92 7.94
N GLN A 404 7.38 -5.92 8.51
CA GLN A 404 7.70 -5.89 9.95
C GLN A 404 8.91 -5.00 10.28
N ALA A 405 9.68 -4.58 9.27
CA ALA A 405 10.76 -3.59 9.38
C ALA A 405 10.35 -2.21 8.79
N ASP A 406 9.04 -1.94 8.67
CA ASP A 406 8.51 -0.68 8.14
C ASP A 406 8.89 0.51 9.02
N MET A 407 9.65 1.45 8.48
CA MET A 407 10.10 2.62 9.22
C MET A 407 9.11 3.78 9.21
N LEU A 408 8.24 3.86 8.21
CA LEU A 408 7.36 5.01 8.01
C LEU A 408 6.02 4.85 8.72
N ILE A 409 5.49 3.63 8.77
CA ILE A 409 4.23 3.31 9.43
C ILE A 409 4.47 2.07 10.29
N SER A 410 4.15 2.15 11.57
CA SER A 410 4.33 1.00 12.45
C SER A 410 3.36 -0.14 12.06
N PRO A 411 3.83 -1.38 11.86
CA PRO A 411 2.98 -2.54 11.60
C PRO A 411 2.03 -2.85 12.77
N ALA A 412 2.36 -2.40 13.98
CA ALA A 412 1.49 -2.51 15.13
C ALA A 412 0.18 -1.73 14.96
N ASP A 413 0.12 -0.71 14.11
CA ASP A 413 -1.14 0.02 13.84
C ASP A 413 -2.07 -0.80 12.95
N THR A 414 -1.53 -1.61 12.02
CA THR A 414 -2.33 -2.58 11.27
C THR A 414 -2.83 -3.73 12.13
N GLU A 415 -2.04 -4.18 13.11
CA GLU A 415 -2.51 -5.14 14.12
C GLU A 415 -3.64 -4.56 14.98
N LEU A 416 -3.47 -3.33 15.48
CA LEU A 416 -4.49 -2.60 16.24
C LEU A 416 -5.78 -2.46 15.42
N TRP A 417 -5.65 -2.06 14.16
CA TRP A 417 -6.75 -1.89 13.23
C TRP A 417 -7.50 -3.20 12.94
N TYR A 418 -6.77 -4.28 12.63
CA TYR A 418 -7.35 -5.60 12.39
C TYR A 418 -8.19 -6.07 13.59
N ASN A 419 -7.62 -5.94 14.80
CA ASN A 419 -8.31 -6.33 16.03
C ASN A 419 -9.54 -5.44 16.29
N HIS A 420 -9.44 -4.14 16.05
CA HIS A 420 -10.56 -3.22 16.17
C HIS A 420 -11.72 -3.58 15.22
N ILE A 421 -11.45 -4.01 13.98
CA ILE A 421 -12.48 -4.52 13.07
C ILE A 421 -13.16 -5.77 13.65
N ALA A 422 -12.36 -6.75 14.06
CA ALA A 422 -12.86 -8.02 14.61
C ALA A 422 -13.76 -7.78 15.84
N GLU A 423 -13.33 -6.91 16.75
CA GLU A 423 -14.08 -6.51 17.94
C GLU A 423 -15.36 -5.76 17.59
N THR A 424 -15.29 -4.79 16.67
CA THR A 424 -16.45 -3.96 16.27
C THR A 424 -17.54 -4.78 15.59
N MET A 425 -17.15 -5.74 14.76
CA MET A 425 -18.09 -6.64 14.07
C MET A 425 -18.53 -7.82 14.96
N GLY A 426 -17.88 -8.03 16.12
CA GLY A 426 -18.13 -9.17 16.99
C GLY A 426 -17.79 -10.52 16.36
N LEU A 427 -16.79 -10.55 15.46
CA LEU A 427 -16.41 -11.73 14.70
C LEU A 427 -15.11 -12.34 15.26
N PRO A 428 -15.06 -13.66 15.51
CA PRO A 428 -13.80 -14.33 15.81
C PRO A 428 -12.87 -14.34 14.58
N PRO A 429 -11.55 -14.58 14.75
CA PRO A 429 -10.61 -14.61 13.62
C PRO A 429 -11.02 -15.53 12.47
N SER A 430 -11.67 -16.68 12.75
CA SER A 430 -12.14 -17.61 11.72
C SER A 430 -13.22 -17.03 10.80
N ASP A 431 -14.01 -16.09 11.29
CA ASP A 431 -15.10 -15.47 10.54
C ASP A 431 -14.59 -14.23 9.80
N ILE A 432 -13.64 -13.50 10.39
CA ILE A 432 -12.86 -12.47 9.69
C ILE A 432 -12.11 -13.09 8.50
N ASP A 433 -11.45 -14.25 8.69
CA ASP A 433 -10.69 -14.98 7.67
C ASP A 433 -11.49 -15.35 6.41
N GLN A 434 -12.83 -15.28 6.45
CA GLN A 434 -13.71 -15.52 5.31
C GLN A 434 -13.70 -14.37 4.30
N PHE A 435 -13.35 -13.15 4.72
CA PHE A 435 -13.37 -11.97 3.87
C PHE A 435 -12.17 -11.04 4.04
N MET A 436 -11.44 -11.10 5.16
CA MET A 436 -10.27 -10.27 5.39
C MET A 436 -9.13 -11.11 5.98
N ARG A 437 -7.94 -11.03 5.37
CA ARG A 437 -6.73 -11.70 5.87
C ARG A 437 -5.57 -10.72 5.92
N PHE A 438 -4.84 -10.74 7.03
CA PHE A 438 -3.67 -9.89 7.25
C PHE A 438 -2.39 -10.74 7.30
N PHE A 439 -1.36 -10.36 6.53
CA PHE A 439 -0.05 -11.01 6.51
C PHE A 439 1.05 -10.09 7.04
N ARG A 440 1.82 -10.59 8.01
CA ARG A 440 3.00 -9.91 8.54
C ARG A 440 4.23 -10.37 7.78
N ILE A 441 4.89 -9.46 7.08
CA ILE A 441 5.98 -9.81 6.15
C ILE A 441 7.32 -9.54 6.85
N SER A 442 8.00 -10.59 7.30
CA SER A 442 9.24 -10.44 8.07
C SER A 442 10.36 -9.81 7.23
N GLY A 443 11.09 -8.88 7.85
CA GLY A 443 12.22 -8.15 7.26
C GLY A 443 11.89 -7.27 6.05
N MET A 444 10.62 -7.11 5.69
CA MET A 444 10.17 -6.15 4.67
C MET A 444 10.10 -4.74 5.25
N SER A 445 10.64 -3.76 4.51
CA SER A 445 10.57 -2.33 4.83
C SER A 445 9.20 -1.75 4.40
N HIS A 446 9.10 -0.42 4.25
CA HIS A 446 7.87 0.22 3.83
C HIS A 446 7.50 -0.14 2.39
N CYS A 447 6.41 -0.90 2.20
CA CYS A 447 5.84 -1.35 0.91
C CYS A 447 6.70 -2.27 0.02
N ALA A 448 8.02 -2.22 0.13
CA ALA A 448 8.98 -3.02 -0.62
C ALA A 448 10.32 -3.06 0.12
N ASN A 449 11.30 -3.74 -0.48
CA ASN A 449 12.68 -3.83 0.01
C ASN A 449 12.79 -4.36 1.45
N GLY A 450 13.98 -4.22 2.03
CA GLY A 450 14.33 -4.70 3.34
C GLY A 450 15.18 -5.97 3.29
N VAL A 451 15.63 -6.41 4.46
CA VAL A 451 16.55 -7.55 4.60
C VAL A 451 15.85 -8.91 4.46
N GLY A 452 14.53 -8.94 4.60
CA GLY A 452 13.71 -10.15 4.56
C GLY A 452 13.23 -10.57 3.18
N ALA A 453 12.46 -11.66 3.13
CA ALA A 453 11.85 -12.17 1.90
C ALA A 453 10.61 -11.34 1.50
N TRP A 454 10.83 -10.10 1.06
CA TRP A 454 9.83 -9.05 0.88
C TRP A 454 9.08 -9.12 -0.47
N GLU A 455 9.61 -9.83 -1.46
CA GLU A 455 8.99 -9.95 -2.78
C GLU A 455 7.78 -10.88 -2.70
N ILE A 456 6.58 -10.30 -2.65
CA ILE A 456 5.29 -11.00 -2.55
C ILE A 456 4.33 -10.62 -3.68
N GLY A 457 4.83 -10.08 -4.79
CA GLY A 457 4.04 -9.71 -5.97
C GLY A 457 3.09 -8.51 -5.77
N GLN A 458 3.41 -7.64 -4.82
CA GLN A 458 2.64 -6.44 -4.49
C GLN A 458 2.87 -5.26 -5.45
N THR A 459 3.96 -5.29 -6.21
CA THR A 459 4.35 -4.32 -7.26
C THR A 459 5.14 -5.07 -8.35
N LEU A 460 5.51 -4.40 -9.45
CA LEU A 460 6.39 -5.02 -10.45
C LEU A 460 7.75 -5.46 -9.87
N PRO A 461 8.48 -4.63 -9.09
CA PRO A 461 9.67 -5.09 -8.36
C PRO A 461 9.37 -6.22 -7.37
N GLY A 462 8.23 -6.17 -6.67
CA GLY A 462 7.78 -7.24 -5.77
C GLY A 462 7.47 -8.57 -6.49
N ALA A 463 7.29 -8.56 -7.81
CA ALA A 463 7.22 -9.73 -8.67
C ALA A 463 8.57 -10.03 -9.36
N SER A 464 9.69 -9.66 -8.71
CA SER A 464 11.06 -9.83 -9.20
C SER A 464 11.38 -9.08 -10.52
N GLY A 465 10.56 -8.08 -10.87
CA GLY A 465 10.68 -7.31 -12.11
C GLY A 465 10.29 -8.06 -13.39
N ILE A 466 9.85 -9.31 -13.29
CA ILE A 466 9.53 -10.17 -14.44
C ILE A 466 8.25 -10.95 -14.23
N LEU A 467 7.37 -10.99 -15.24
CA LEU A 467 6.08 -11.66 -15.17
C LEU A 467 6.17 -13.05 -15.80
N THR A 468 6.33 -14.07 -14.98
CA THR A 468 6.44 -15.49 -15.37
C THR A 468 5.38 -16.31 -14.65
N SER A 469 5.16 -17.56 -15.07
CA SER A 469 4.26 -18.46 -14.33
C SER A 469 4.68 -18.68 -12.88
N GLU A 470 5.97 -18.57 -12.57
CA GLU A 470 6.50 -18.74 -11.22
C GLU A 470 6.28 -17.48 -10.35
N THR A 471 6.54 -16.29 -10.89
CA THR A 471 6.36 -15.01 -10.17
C THR A 471 4.89 -14.58 -10.08
N LEU A 472 4.01 -15.20 -10.86
CA LEU A 472 2.56 -15.04 -10.83
C LEU A 472 1.84 -16.22 -10.16
N ASP A 473 2.58 -17.10 -9.48
CA ASP A 473 1.96 -18.13 -8.65
C ASP A 473 1.15 -17.46 -7.52
N PRO A 474 -0.15 -17.79 -7.35
CA PRO A 474 -0.98 -17.25 -6.27
C PRO A 474 -0.49 -17.54 -4.84
N GLU A 475 0.47 -18.44 -4.64
CA GLU A 475 1.16 -18.58 -3.36
C GLU A 475 2.24 -17.52 -3.12
N ARG A 476 2.75 -16.88 -4.18
CA ARG A 476 3.88 -15.94 -4.15
C ARG A 476 3.50 -14.50 -4.48
N ASN A 477 2.32 -14.31 -5.04
CA ASN A 477 1.90 -13.04 -5.59
C ASN A 477 0.53 -12.63 -5.06
N VAL A 478 0.49 -11.62 -4.20
CA VAL A 478 -0.71 -11.18 -3.48
C VAL A 478 -1.84 -10.74 -4.41
N LEU A 479 -1.54 -10.18 -5.59
CA LEU A 479 -2.57 -9.79 -6.55
C LEU A 479 -3.21 -11.02 -7.19
N THR A 480 -2.41 -11.99 -7.65
CA THR A 480 -2.95 -13.25 -8.19
C THR A 480 -3.61 -14.12 -7.11
N ALA A 481 -3.14 -14.04 -5.85
CA ALA A 481 -3.80 -14.64 -4.69
C ALA A 481 -5.20 -14.06 -4.46
N MET A 482 -5.33 -12.74 -4.59
CA MET A 482 -6.62 -12.05 -4.50
C MET A 482 -7.57 -12.47 -5.63
N VAL A 483 -7.07 -12.53 -6.87
CA VAL A 483 -7.86 -13.03 -8.02
C VAL A 483 -8.37 -14.44 -7.75
N ARG A 484 -7.48 -15.35 -7.32
CA ARG A 484 -7.86 -16.73 -6.99
C ARG A 484 -8.89 -16.79 -5.86
N TRP A 485 -8.77 -15.93 -4.86
CA TRP A 485 -9.73 -15.88 -3.75
C TRP A 485 -11.12 -15.41 -4.22
N VAL A 486 -11.19 -14.33 -4.99
CA VAL A 486 -12.47 -13.77 -5.48
C VAL A 486 -13.13 -14.71 -6.48
N GLU A 487 -12.39 -15.23 -7.46
CA GLU A 487 -12.96 -15.95 -8.60
C GLU A 487 -13.11 -17.46 -8.34
N GLU A 488 -12.25 -18.05 -7.52
CA GLU A 488 -12.24 -19.51 -7.26
C GLU A 488 -12.59 -19.87 -5.81
N GLY A 489 -12.73 -18.87 -4.92
CA GLY A 489 -13.01 -19.10 -3.51
C GLY A 489 -11.83 -19.67 -2.71
N VAL A 490 -10.62 -19.67 -3.28
CA VAL A 490 -9.42 -20.23 -2.63
C VAL A 490 -8.59 -19.13 -1.98
N ALA A 491 -8.87 -18.91 -0.70
CA ALA A 491 -8.20 -17.89 0.11
C ALA A 491 -6.75 -18.28 0.44
N PRO A 492 -5.79 -17.32 0.47
CA PRO A 492 -4.40 -17.61 0.80
C PRO A 492 -4.24 -17.84 2.31
N ASP A 493 -3.65 -18.96 2.73
CA ASP A 493 -3.35 -19.22 4.15
C ASP A 493 -1.97 -18.69 4.58
N ARG A 494 -1.06 -18.54 3.61
CA ARG A 494 0.31 -18.03 3.75
C ARG A 494 0.68 -17.31 2.45
N ILE A 495 1.70 -16.46 2.50
CA ILE A 495 2.29 -15.82 1.31
C ILE A 495 3.78 -16.14 1.27
N LEU A 496 4.24 -16.77 0.19
CA LEU A 496 5.62 -17.14 -0.03
C LEU A 496 6.40 -15.94 -0.58
N GLY A 497 7.12 -15.26 0.30
CA GLY A 497 8.04 -14.19 -0.05
C GLY A 497 9.39 -14.71 -0.56
N THR A 498 10.06 -13.89 -1.37
CA THR A 498 11.41 -14.17 -1.89
C THR A 498 12.39 -13.07 -1.49
N LYS A 499 13.62 -13.45 -1.14
CA LYS A 499 14.78 -12.56 -1.09
C LYS A 499 15.75 -12.97 -2.19
N HIS A 500 16.12 -12.05 -3.07
CA HIS A 500 17.22 -12.23 -4.00
C HIS A 500 18.53 -11.72 -3.40
N VAL A 501 19.64 -12.30 -3.83
CA VAL A 501 20.97 -11.85 -3.41
C VAL A 501 21.14 -10.38 -3.81
N ASN A 502 21.33 -9.50 -2.83
CA ASN A 502 21.37 -8.03 -3.02
C ASN A 502 20.16 -7.46 -3.77
N ASP A 503 18.97 -8.06 -3.61
CA ASP A 503 17.75 -7.67 -4.33
C ASP A 503 17.92 -7.63 -5.86
N THR A 504 18.84 -8.46 -6.38
CA THR A 504 19.16 -8.55 -7.81
C THR A 504 18.72 -9.91 -8.35
N THR A 505 17.67 -9.93 -9.16
CA THR A 505 17.05 -11.16 -9.71
C THR A 505 18.08 -12.05 -10.42
N GLU A 506 19.02 -11.47 -11.16
CA GLU A 506 20.05 -12.19 -11.93
C GLU A 506 21.06 -12.93 -11.05
N LEU A 507 21.22 -12.53 -9.79
CA LEU A 507 22.11 -13.19 -8.83
C LEU A 507 21.45 -14.39 -8.15
N GLY A 508 20.16 -14.62 -8.40
CA GLY A 508 19.41 -15.76 -7.88
C GLY A 508 18.80 -15.53 -6.50
N VAL A 509 17.97 -16.48 -6.09
CA VAL A 509 17.27 -16.46 -4.81
C VAL A 509 18.26 -16.76 -3.68
N GLU A 510 18.29 -15.88 -2.69
CA GLU A 510 19.04 -16.08 -1.45
C GLU A 510 18.25 -17.01 -0.49
N PHE A 511 16.99 -16.67 -0.22
CA PHE A 511 16.08 -17.51 0.56
C PHE A 511 14.61 -17.19 0.29
N ARG A 512 13.71 -18.03 0.82
CA ARG A 512 12.25 -17.80 0.79
C ARG A 512 11.64 -18.04 2.17
N ARG A 513 10.53 -17.36 2.46
CA ARG A 513 9.78 -17.50 3.72
C ARG A 513 8.28 -17.53 3.41
N ARG A 514 7.54 -18.45 4.05
CA ARG A 514 6.06 -18.43 4.01
C ARG A 514 5.55 -17.58 5.16
N HIS A 515 5.22 -16.33 4.86
CA HIS A 515 4.66 -15.37 5.81
C HIS A 515 3.27 -15.82 6.27
N CYS A 516 3.07 -15.83 7.58
CA CYS A 516 1.85 -16.34 8.20
C CYS A 516 0.74 -15.28 8.20
N ARG A 517 -0.52 -15.73 8.11
CA ARG A 517 -1.65 -14.88 8.43
C ARG A 517 -1.68 -14.55 9.92
N TYR A 518 -1.95 -13.30 10.26
CA TYR A 518 -2.23 -12.86 11.63
C TYR A 518 -3.51 -13.54 12.17
N PRO A 519 -3.57 -13.94 13.45
CA PRO A 519 -2.60 -13.70 14.52
C PRO A 519 -1.49 -14.76 14.63
N LEU A 520 -1.36 -15.68 13.67
CA LEU A 520 -0.32 -16.70 13.70
C LEU A 520 1.07 -16.06 13.49
N ARG A 521 2.09 -16.75 14.03
CA ARG A 521 3.50 -16.37 13.92
C ARG A 521 4.27 -17.38 13.10
N SER A 522 5.19 -16.90 12.27
CA SER A 522 6.23 -17.75 11.69
C SER A 522 7.12 -18.29 12.81
N THR A 523 7.22 -19.61 12.91
CA THR A 523 7.99 -20.30 13.94
C THR A 523 8.95 -21.29 13.30
N TYR A 524 10.25 -21.10 13.51
CA TYR A 524 11.30 -22.00 13.03
C TYR A 524 11.31 -23.31 13.81
N ASP A 525 11.49 -24.43 13.11
CA ASP A 525 11.49 -25.78 13.67
C ASP A 525 12.74 -26.12 14.52
N ARG A 526 13.75 -25.25 14.49
CA ARG A 526 15.05 -25.38 15.18
C ARG A 526 15.88 -26.59 14.73
N LYS A 527 15.63 -27.10 13.52
CA LYS A 527 16.28 -28.30 12.98
C LYS A 527 16.70 -28.15 11.53
N GLY A 528 15.81 -27.65 10.66
CA GLY A 528 16.03 -27.53 9.23
C GLY A 528 16.93 -26.34 8.86
N ASN A 529 17.16 -26.10 7.57
CA ASN A 529 17.83 -24.88 7.13
C ASN A 529 16.86 -23.69 7.28
N SER A 530 17.24 -22.62 7.98
CA SER A 530 16.38 -21.45 8.15
C SER A 530 16.08 -20.73 6.84
N SER A 531 16.91 -20.89 5.80
CA SER A 531 16.64 -20.37 4.45
C SER A 531 15.58 -21.18 3.69
N ASP A 532 15.24 -22.38 4.16
CA ASP A 532 14.21 -23.24 3.56
C ASP A 532 12.82 -22.89 4.13
N PRO A 533 11.84 -22.50 3.29
CA PRO A 533 10.50 -22.17 3.75
C PRO A 533 9.75 -23.34 4.41
N ASP A 534 10.17 -24.59 4.24
CA ASP A 534 9.57 -25.76 4.88
C ASP A 534 10.05 -25.97 6.34
N SER A 535 11.13 -25.31 6.76
CA SER A 535 11.60 -25.30 8.16
C SER A 535 10.78 -24.38 9.07
N TRP A 536 9.75 -23.71 8.53
CA TRP A 536 8.93 -22.72 9.22
C TRP A 536 7.46 -23.13 9.23
N THR A 537 6.81 -22.93 10.37
CA THR A 537 5.38 -23.23 10.56
C THR A 537 4.65 -22.03 11.14
N CYS A 538 3.36 -21.90 10.80
CA CYS A 538 2.49 -20.89 11.41
C CYS A 538 1.88 -21.47 12.68
N GLN A 539 2.16 -20.85 13.83
CA GLN A 539 1.67 -21.27 15.16
C GLN A 539 0.98 -20.13 15.89
#